data_AF-A0AAV2AS28-F1
#
_entry.id   AF-A0AAV2AS28-F1
#
_cell.length_a   1.000
_cell.length_b   1.000
_cell.length_c   1.000
_cell.angle_alpha   90.00
_cell.angle_beta   90.00
_cell.angle_gamma   90.00
#
_symmetry.space_group_name_H-M   'P 1'
#
loop_
_entity.id
_entity.type
_entity.pdbx_description
1 polymer ?
#
loop_
_entity_poly.entity_id
_entity_poly.type
_entity_poly.pdbx_seq_one_letter_code
_entity_poly.pdbx_strand_id
1 'polypeptide(L)'
;MVENDVSGIDVNMGCPKEFSIKGGMGAALLTQPEKVKAILTSLTQGLSCPVTCKIRVLPELDKTLELVKIIESTGVAAIAVHGRTITERQQHKNRSYVIRAISEVVSIPVIANGGSGEITCYGDFETFRKATGASSVMIARQAEWNCSIFRKNGKLPLDDVIEKYIRYAIEYDSNVWNTKYCIQQMLGSLQESERGKVLLSAQKMEIICDLWNLGDLLKEKKQEIHSKSENLKRLEDRDVELQVALKRRRISDENIHEVDVKFLRSNYGMDDLPKSVLWNWILENDLDKPVYNTEQYEKSFQSVITVNGVKYTNRCL
;
A
#
# COMPACT_ATOMS: atom_id res chain seq x y z
N MET A 1 -10.90 4.94 -4.34
CA MET A 1 -10.55 3.56 -4.74
C MET A 1 -9.26 3.62 -5.54
N VAL A 2 -8.43 2.57 -5.52
CA VAL A 2 -7.15 2.52 -6.25
C VAL A 2 -7.29 2.14 -7.73
N GLU A 3 -8.51 1.83 -8.20
CA GLU A 3 -8.76 1.25 -9.53
C GLU A 3 -8.20 2.08 -10.69
N ASN A 4 -8.21 3.41 -10.56
CA ASN A 4 -7.75 4.32 -11.61
C ASN A 4 -6.22 4.42 -11.68
N ASP A 5 -5.53 3.91 -10.65
CA ASP A 5 -4.08 3.99 -10.50
C ASP A 5 -3.39 2.63 -10.75
N VAL A 6 -4.16 1.56 -10.98
CA VAL A 6 -3.66 0.18 -11.14
C VAL A 6 -4.26 -0.51 -12.36
N SER A 7 -3.54 -1.50 -12.89
CA SER A 7 -4.02 -2.27 -14.05
C SER A 7 -4.91 -3.47 -13.71
N GLY A 8 -5.10 -3.78 -12.42
CA GLY A 8 -5.92 -4.89 -11.98
C GLY A 8 -5.89 -5.08 -10.46
N ILE A 9 -6.83 -5.88 -9.96
CA ILE A 9 -6.99 -6.20 -8.54
C ILE A 9 -6.85 -7.70 -8.34
N ASP A 10 -5.93 -8.12 -7.48
CA ASP A 10 -5.74 -9.54 -7.12
C ASP A 10 -6.19 -9.82 -5.68
N VAL A 11 -7.00 -10.87 -5.51
CA VAL A 11 -7.40 -11.34 -4.18
C VAL A 11 -6.47 -12.47 -3.72
N ASN A 12 -5.77 -12.23 -2.61
CA ASN A 12 -4.95 -13.25 -1.97
C ASN A 12 -5.81 -14.29 -1.24
N MET A 13 -5.80 -15.51 -1.73
CA MET A 13 -6.43 -16.68 -1.13
C MET A 13 -5.41 -17.78 -0.77
N GLY A 14 -4.11 -17.44 -0.73
CA GLY A 14 -3.02 -18.42 -0.57
C GLY A 14 -2.12 -18.20 0.65
N CYS A 15 -2.29 -17.11 1.39
CA CYS A 15 -1.45 -16.77 2.55
C CYS A 15 -1.71 -17.72 3.74
N PRO A 16 -0.71 -18.50 4.19
CA PRO A 16 -0.87 -19.43 5.32
C PRO A 16 -0.48 -18.80 6.67
N LYS A 17 -0.19 -17.49 6.73
CA LYS A 17 0.22 -16.83 7.98
C LYS A 17 -0.95 -16.83 8.96
N GLU A 18 -0.64 -17.09 10.24
CA GLU A 18 -1.64 -17.29 11.29
C GLU A 18 -2.61 -16.11 11.42
N PHE A 19 -2.11 -14.87 11.31
CA PHE A 19 -2.98 -13.68 11.36
C PHE A 19 -4.01 -13.66 10.22
N SER A 20 -3.63 -14.11 9.01
CA SER A 20 -4.55 -14.16 7.86
C SER A 20 -5.62 -15.22 8.10
N ILE A 21 -5.21 -16.39 8.62
CA ILE A 21 -6.14 -17.50 8.92
C ILE A 21 -7.14 -17.10 10.00
N LYS A 22 -6.66 -16.54 11.12
CA LYS A 22 -7.51 -16.04 12.22
C LYS A 22 -8.47 -14.94 11.76
N GLY A 23 -8.03 -14.08 10.84
CA GLY A 23 -8.85 -13.04 10.23
C GLY A 23 -9.81 -13.53 9.14
N GLY A 24 -9.84 -14.84 8.82
CA GLY A 24 -10.70 -15.38 7.76
C GLY A 24 -10.32 -14.91 6.35
N MET A 25 -9.04 -14.57 6.14
CA MET A 25 -8.43 -14.12 4.88
C MET A 25 -7.38 -15.12 4.38
N GLY A 26 -6.84 -14.91 3.18
CA GLY A 26 -5.78 -15.75 2.64
C GLY A 26 -6.24 -17.21 2.52
N ALA A 27 -5.42 -18.15 3.00
CA ALA A 27 -5.71 -19.57 2.89
C ALA A 27 -7.00 -20.02 3.60
N ALA A 28 -7.53 -19.27 4.57
CA ALA A 28 -8.81 -19.59 5.21
C ALA A 28 -10.01 -19.50 4.24
N LEU A 29 -9.86 -18.77 3.13
CA LEU A 29 -10.90 -18.69 2.10
C LEU A 29 -11.01 -19.98 1.27
N LEU A 30 -9.96 -20.79 1.20
CA LEU A 30 -9.93 -22.01 0.38
C LEU A 30 -10.93 -23.08 0.84
N THR A 31 -11.36 -23.02 2.10
CA THR A 31 -12.39 -23.91 2.68
C THR A 31 -13.77 -23.26 2.74
N GLN A 32 -13.95 -22.08 2.15
CA GLN A 32 -15.22 -21.32 2.15
C GLN A 32 -15.64 -20.92 0.72
N PRO A 33 -16.01 -21.89 -0.15
CA PRO A 33 -16.28 -21.61 -1.57
C PRO A 33 -17.38 -20.56 -1.81
N GLU A 34 -18.44 -20.55 -1.00
CA GLU A 34 -19.52 -19.55 -1.12
C GLU A 34 -19.02 -18.13 -0.82
N LYS A 35 -18.13 -17.99 0.17
CA LYS A 35 -17.52 -16.69 0.50
C LYS A 35 -16.57 -16.24 -0.61
N VAL A 36 -15.79 -17.16 -1.17
CA VAL A 36 -14.93 -16.91 -2.34
C VAL A 36 -15.78 -16.41 -3.52
N LYS A 37 -16.87 -17.11 -3.83
CA LYS A 37 -17.80 -16.75 -4.90
C LYS A 37 -18.38 -15.36 -4.69
N ALA A 38 -18.86 -15.06 -3.48
CA ALA A 38 -19.44 -13.76 -3.15
C ALA A 38 -18.44 -12.61 -3.31
N ILE A 39 -17.20 -12.78 -2.80
CA ILE A 39 -16.14 -11.75 -2.89
C ILE A 39 -15.79 -11.48 -4.35
N LEU A 40 -15.47 -12.52 -5.12
CA LEU A 40 -15.01 -12.35 -6.49
C LEU A 40 -16.12 -11.83 -7.42
N THR A 41 -17.36 -12.31 -7.25
CA THR A 41 -18.50 -11.81 -8.03
C THR A 41 -18.74 -10.33 -7.75
N SER A 42 -18.67 -9.90 -6.49
CA SER A 42 -18.81 -8.48 -6.13
C SER A 42 -17.73 -7.61 -6.78
N LEU A 43 -16.48 -8.06 -6.75
CA LEU A 43 -15.35 -7.31 -7.34
C LEU A 43 -15.44 -7.26 -8.87
N THR A 44 -15.72 -8.37 -9.53
CA THR A 44 -15.80 -8.45 -11.00
C THR A 44 -16.97 -7.65 -11.57
N GLN A 45 -18.08 -7.54 -10.83
CA GLN A 45 -19.22 -6.72 -11.23
C GLN A 45 -19.05 -5.23 -10.87
N GLY A 46 -18.29 -4.93 -9.82
CA GLY A 46 -18.13 -3.58 -9.30
C GLY A 46 -16.95 -2.79 -9.87
N LEU A 47 -15.96 -3.48 -10.45
CA LEU A 47 -14.73 -2.86 -10.95
C LEU A 47 -14.65 -2.91 -12.47
N SER A 48 -14.07 -1.87 -13.06
CA SER A 48 -13.79 -1.80 -14.50
C SER A 48 -12.47 -2.49 -14.89
N CYS A 49 -11.52 -2.58 -13.95
CA CYS A 49 -10.25 -3.25 -14.17
C CYS A 49 -10.35 -4.78 -13.96
N PRO A 50 -9.48 -5.59 -14.60
CA PRO A 50 -9.46 -7.03 -14.42
C PRO A 50 -9.26 -7.44 -12.95
N VAL A 51 -10.10 -8.39 -12.50
CA VAL A 51 -9.95 -9.03 -11.18
C VAL A 51 -9.32 -10.40 -11.36
N THR A 52 -8.27 -10.68 -10.59
CA THR A 52 -7.61 -11.99 -10.51
C THR A 52 -7.63 -12.52 -9.08
N CYS A 53 -7.23 -13.77 -8.90
CA CYS A 53 -6.94 -14.26 -7.56
C CYS A 53 -5.76 -15.22 -7.54
N LYS A 54 -5.10 -15.29 -6.38
CA LYS A 54 -3.99 -16.22 -6.13
C LYS A 54 -4.32 -17.24 -5.06
N ILE A 55 -4.27 -18.53 -5.42
CA ILE A 55 -4.58 -19.65 -4.54
C ILE A 55 -3.36 -20.52 -4.24
N ARG A 56 -3.52 -21.41 -3.25
CA ARG A 56 -2.74 -22.64 -3.07
C ARG A 56 -3.62 -23.84 -3.43
N VAL A 57 -3.01 -24.95 -3.84
CA VAL A 57 -3.74 -26.21 -4.09
C VAL A 57 -4.24 -26.82 -2.78
N LEU A 58 -5.35 -27.56 -2.84
CA LEU A 58 -5.86 -28.36 -1.73
C LEU A 58 -5.16 -29.73 -1.68
N PRO A 59 -5.25 -30.48 -0.57
CA PRO A 59 -4.68 -31.82 -0.48
C PRO A 59 -5.20 -32.78 -1.55
N GLU A 60 -6.51 -32.73 -1.82
CA GLU A 60 -7.17 -33.53 -2.85
C GLU A 60 -7.24 -32.77 -4.18
N LEU A 61 -6.92 -33.47 -5.27
CA LEU A 61 -6.99 -32.92 -6.62
C LEU A 61 -8.42 -32.51 -6.96
N ASP A 62 -9.40 -33.38 -6.76
CA ASP A 62 -10.80 -33.13 -7.10
C ASP A 62 -11.35 -31.89 -6.40
N LYS A 63 -11.03 -31.71 -5.11
CA LYS A 63 -11.39 -30.50 -4.37
C LYS A 63 -10.74 -29.24 -4.92
N THR A 64 -9.49 -29.35 -5.37
CA THR A 64 -8.83 -28.23 -6.06
C THR A 64 -9.56 -27.90 -7.37
N LEU A 65 -9.93 -28.91 -8.16
CA LEU A 65 -10.64 -28.73 -9.44
C LEU A 65 -12.07 -28.17 -9.24
N GLU A 66 -12.79 -28.61 -8.20
CA GLU A 66 -14.09 -28.04 -7.81
C GLU A 66 -13.96 -26.54 -7.48
N LEU A 67 -12.97 -26.18 -6.64
CA LEU A 67 -12.75 -24.79 -6.23
C LEU A 67 -12.41 -23.86 -7.40
N VAL A 68 -11.53 -24.28 -8.32
CA VAL A 68 -11.14 -23.43 -9.46
C VAL A 68 -12.28 -23.22 -10.45
N LYS A 69 -13.19 -24.19 -10.61
CA LYS A 69 -14.42 -24.01 -11.42
C LYS A 69 -15.37 -23.00 -10.79
N ILE A 70 -15.50 -23.01 -9.46
CA ILE A 70 -16.28 -21.99 -8.74
C ILE A 70 -15.66 -20.62 -8.96
N ILE A 71 -14.34 -20.49 -8.80
CA ILE A 71 -13.60 -19.24 -9.04
C ILE A 71 -13.82 -18.76 -10.48
N GLU A 72 -13.63 -19.61 -11.49
CA GLU A 72 -13.85 -19.27 -12.90
C GLU A 72 -15.26 -18.73 -13.14
N SER A 73 -16.28 -19.34 -12.55
CA SER A 73 -17.69 -18.92 -12.71
C SER A 73 -17.99 -17.49 -12.22
N THR A 74 -17.07 -16.88 -11.45
CA THR A 74 -17.22 -15.51 -10.96
C THR A 74 -16.79 -14.45 -11.97
N GLY A 75 -16.18 -14.83 -13.10
CA GLY A 75 -15.73 -13.89 -14.12
C GLY A 75 -14.34 -13.28 -13.86
N VAL A 76 -13.51 -13.89 -13.01
CA VAL A 76 -12.11 -13.48 -12.86
C VAL A 76 -11.36 -13.62 -14.18
N ALA A 77 -10.46 -12.68 -14.45
CA ALA A 77 -9.71 -12.62 -15.70
C ALA A 77 -8.58 -13.66 -15.77
N ALA A 78 -8.06 -14.11 -14.62
CA ALA A 78 -7.03 -15.14 -14.52
C ALA A 78 -6.94 -15.69 -13.09
N ILE A 79 -6.33 -16.88 -12.94
CA ILE A 79 -6.02 -17.49 -11.64
C ILE A 79 -4.53 -17.82 -11.51
N ALA A 80 -3.89 -17.32 -10.45
CA ALA A 80 -2.54 -17.71 -10.09
C ALA A 80 -2.54 -18.88 -9.10
N VAL A 81 -1.86 -19.98 -9.45
CA VAL A 81 -1.88 -21.22 -8.67
C VAL A 81 -0.49 -21.54 -8.14
N HIS A 82 -0.33 -21.50 -6.82
CA HIS A 82 0.84 -22.07 -6.16
C HIS A 82 0.61 -23.57 -5.93
N GLY A 83 1.40 -24.41 -6.60
CA GLY A 83 1.32 -25.88 -6.53
C GLY A 83 1.71 -26.53 -5.19
N ARG A 84 1.69 -25.80 -4.06
CA ARG A 84 1.89 -26.35 -2.71
C ARG A 84 0.65 -26.15 -1.87
N THR A 85 0.37 -27.09 -0.97
CA THR A 85 -0.72 -26.95 0.01
C THR A 85 -0.38 -25.93 1.09
N ILE A 86 -1.34 -25.60 1.96
CA ILE A 86 -1.17 -24.59 3.02
C ILE A 86 -0.11 -24.97 4.07
N THR A 87 0.02 -26.28 4.34
CA THR A 87 0.96 -26.84 5.33
C THR A 87 2.37 -26.94 4.77
N GLU A 88 2.49 -27.00 3.44
CA GLU A 88 3.77 -27.14 2.77
C GLU A 88 4.57 -25.84 2.69
N ARG A 89 5.87 -26.04 2.86
CA ARG A 89 6.92 -25.02 2.86
C ARG A 89 7.83 -25.17 1.65
N GLN A 90 8.78 -24.26 1.51
CA GLN A 90 9.61 -24.15 0.31
C GLN A 90 10.43 -25.40 -0.04
N GLN A 91 10.81 -26.19 0.96
CA GLN A 91 11.53 -27.46 0.78
C GLN A 91 10.66 -28.58 0.19
N HIS A 92 9.34 -28.44 0.26
CA HIS A 92 8.42 -29.41 -0.33
C HIS A 92 8.35 -29.20 -1.85
N LYS A 93 8.21 -30.29 -2.59
CA LYS A 93 8.14 -30.25 -4.06
C LYS A 93 6.87 -29.52 -4.52
N ASN A 94 6.99 -28.73 -5.59
CA ASN A 94 5.84 -28.10 -6.23
C ASN A 94 5.06 -29.15 -7.05
N ARG A 95 3.72 -29.18 -6.93
CA ARG A 95 2.85 -30.08 -7.70
C ARG A 95 2.50 -29.48 -9.05
N SER A 96 3.47 -29.44 -9.97
CA SER A 96 3.26 -28.95 -11.34
C SER A 96 2.16 -29.72 -12.08
N TYR A 97 1.96 -31.01 -11.75
CA TYR A 97 0.86 -31.83 -12.31
C TYR A 97 -0.54 -31.34 -11.90
N VAL A 98 -0.70 -30.78 -10.70
CA VAL A 98 -1.99 -30.21 -10.26
C VAL A 98 -2.27 -28.91 -11.02
N ILE A 99 -1.23 -28.07 -11.20
CA ILE A 99 -1.36 -26.83 -12.00
C ILE A 99 -1.74 -27.17 -13.45
N ARG A 100 -1.18 -28.26 -13.99
CA ARG A 100 -1.55 -28.78 -15.31
C ARG A 100 -3.00 -29.23 -15.39
N ALA A 101 -3.45 -30.06 -14.44
CA ALA A 101 -4.86 -30.48 -14.39
C ALA A 101 -5.83 -29.30 -14.30
N ILE A 102 -5.46 -28.24 -13.56
CA ILE A 102 -6.24 -26.99 -13.52
C ILE A 102 -6.25 -26.30 -14.89
N SER A 103 -5.08 -26.14 -15.52
CA SER A 103 -4.96 -25.48 -16.83
C SER A 103 -5.71 -26.21 -17.96
N GLU A 104 -5.93 -27.52 -17.82
CA GLU A 104 -6.70 -28.33 -18.77
C GLU A 104 -8.22 -28.24 -18.54
N VAL A 105 -8.69 -27.83 -17.34
CA VAL A 105 -10.12 -27.85 -16.99
C VAL A 105 -10.79 -26.48 -17.04
N VAL A 106 -10.03 -25.39 -16.85
CA VAL A 106 -10.57 -24.02 -16.92
C VAL A 106 -10.25 -23.39 -18.28
N SER A 107 -11.12 -22.49 -18.74
CA SER A 107 -10.97 -21.72 -19.97
C SER A 107 -10.23 -20.40 -19.74
N ILE A 108 -10.22 -19.89 -18.51
CA ILE A 108 -9.46 -18.68 -18.14
C ILE A 108 -7.94 -18.92 -18.07
N PRO A 109 -7.09 -17.90 -18.30
CA PRO A 109 -5.65 -18.02 -18.14
C PRO A 109 -5.22 -18.48 -16.73
N VAL A 110 -4.34 -19.48 -16.70
CA VAL A 110 -3.69 -19.96 -15.47
C VAL A 110 -2.26 -19.44 -15.38
N ILE A 111 -1.88 -18.93 -14.21
CA ILE A 111 -0.53 -18.44 -13.92
C ILE A 111 0.15 -19.40 -12.93
N ALA A 112 1.13 -20.17 -13.41
CA ALA A 112 1.84 -21.15 -12.59
C ALA A 112 2.78 -20.47 -11.58
N ASN A 113 2.73 -20.88 -10.31
CA ASN A 113 3.57 -20.36 -9.24
C ASN A 113 4.14 -21.49 -8.36
N GLY A 114 5.24 -21.18 -7.67
CA GLY A 114 5.91 -22.09 -6.73
C GLY A 114 7.21 -22.72 -7.26
N GLY A 115 7.51 -22.55 -8.54
CA GLY A 115 8.67 -23.12 -9.24
C GLY A 115 10.03 -22.43 -8.99
N SER A 116 10.19 -21.58 -7.97
CA SER A 116 11.48 -20.90 -7.73
C SER A 116 12.68 -21.83 -7.45
N GLY A 117 12.45 -23.11 -7.10
CA GLY A 117 13.52 -24.10 -7.02
C GLY A 117 13.87 -24.76 -8.36
N GLU A 118 13.01 -24.61 -9.37
CA GLU A 118 13.14 -25.17 -10.72
C GLU A 118 13.56 -24.09 -11.73
N ILE A 119 13.32 -22.81 -11.43
CA ILE A 119 13.64 -21.68 -12.30
C ILE A 119 14.91 -20.99 -11.79
N THR A 120 16.01 -21.17 -12.49
CA THR A 120 17.34 -20.62 -12.14
C THR A 120 17.88 -19.64 -13.19
N CYS A 121 17.36 -19.73 -14.40
CA CYS A 121 17.65 -18.84 -15.53
C CYS A 121 16.38 -18.51 -16.34
N TYR A 122 16.49 -17.61 -17.31
CA TYR A 122 15.35 -17.18 -18.14
C TYR A 122 14.71 -18.31 -18.94
N GLY A 123 15.50 -19.26 -19.46
CA GLY A 123 14.98 -20.38 -20.24
C GLY A 123 14.05 -21.29 -19.43
N ASP A 124 14.25 -21.37 -18.11
CA ASP A 124 13.47 -22.25 -17.23
C ASP A 124 12.01 -21.80 -17.08
N PHE A 125 11.69 -20.52 -17.37
CA PHE A 125 10.30 -20.06 -17.37
C PHE A 125 9.47 -20.81 -18.40
N GLU A 126 9.99 -21.00 -19.62
CA GLU A 126 9.26 -21.71 -20.67
C GLU A 126 9.15 -23.20 -20.37
N THR A 127 10.21 -23.79 -19.81
CA THR A 127 10.20 -25.19 -19.33
C THR A 127 9.11 -25.40 -18.27
N PHE A 128 9.07 -24.53 -17.25
CA PHE A 128 8.07 -24.61 -16.19
C PHE A 128 6.66 -24.36 -16.72
N ARG A 129 6.48 -23.35 -17.59
CA ARG A 129 5.20 -23.04 -18.24
C ARG A 129 4.65 -24.24 -19.02
N LYS A 130 5.49 -24.89 -19.85
CA LYS A 130 5.12 -26.10 -20.60
C LYS A 130 4.79 -27.27 -19.68
N ALA A 131 5.58 -27.49 -18.63
CA ALA A 131 5.36 -28.58 -17.68
C ALA A 131 4.01 -28.45 -16.95
N THR A 132 3.58 -27.22 -16.67
CA THR A 132 2.30 -26.94 -16.01
C THR A 132 1.14 -26.68 -16.97
N GLY A 133 1.34 -26.69 -18.28
CA GLY A 133 0.30 -26.32 -19.26
C GLY A 133 -0.24 -24.89 -19.10
N ALA A 134 0.44 -24.04 -18.33
CA ALA A 134 -0.09 -22.75 -17.91
C ALA A 134 0.09 -21.69 -19.00
N SER A 135 -0.73 -20.64 -18.96
CA SER A 135 -0.61 -19.50 -19.86
C SER A 135 0.62 -18.65 -19.54
N SER A 136 0.90 -18.46 -18.25
CA SER A 136 1.99 -17.62 -17.75
C SER A 136 2.65 -18.21 -16.49
N VAL A 137 3.78 -17.63 -16.07
CA VAL A 137 4.52 -18.04 -14.87
C VAL A 137 4.73 -16.84 -13.95
N MET A 138 4.47 -17.03 -12.66
CA MET A 138 4.74 -16.08 -11.59
C MET A 138 5.88 -16.60 -10.71
N ILE A 139 6.90 -15.78 -10.49
CA ILE A 139 8.07 -16.09 -9.66
C ILE A 139 8.14 -15.12 -8.47
N ALA A 140 8.57 -15.60 -7.31
CA ALA A 140 8.78 -14.76 -6.11
C ALA A 140 10.25 -14.79 -5.68
N ARG A 141 10.70 -15.86 -5.00
CA ARG A 141 12.03 -15.94 -4.36
C ARG A 141 13.21 -15.62 -5.29
N GLN A 142 13.22 -16.15 -6.51
CA GLN A 142 14.33 -15.89 -7.44
C GLN A 142 14.39 -14.43 -7.89
N ALA A 143 13.23 -13.75 -8.02
CA ALA A 143 13.18 -12.33 -8.34
C ALA A 143 13.53 -11.46 -7.13
N GLU A 144 13.17 -11.90 -5.91
CA GLU A 144 13.58 -11.27 -4.66
C GLU A 144 15.10 -11.30 -4.46
N TRP A 145 15.75 -12.42 -4.79
CA TRP A 145 17.21 -12.54 -4.71
C TRP A 145 17.92 -11.78 -5.83
N ASN A 146 17.39 -11.86 -7.06
CA ASN A 146 17.93 -11.13 -8.19
C ASN A 146 16.84 -10.91 -9.25
N CYS A 147 16.26 -9.71 -9.28
CA CYS A 147 15.16 -9.37 -10.19
C CYS A 147 15.56 -9.46 -11.67
N SER A 148 16.85 -9.47 -11.99
CA SER A 148 17.34 -9.67 -13.35
C SER A 148 17.13 -11.10 -13.89
N ILE A 149 16.57 -12.01 -13.09
CA ILE A 149 16.10 -13.34 -13.53
C ILE A 149 15.16 -13.28 -14.76
N PHE A 150 14.47 -12.15 -14.95
CA PHE A 150 13.58 -11.90 -16.09
C PHE A 150 14.31 -11.51 -17.38
N ARG A 151 15.64 -11.32 -17.37
CA ARG A 151 16.40 -10.94 -18.56
C ARG A 151 16.68 -12.16 -19.45
N LYS A 152 16.27 -12.06 -20.72
CA LYS A 152 16.62 -13.03 -21.79
C LYS A 152 18.12 -13.28 -21.90
N ASN A 153 18.92 -12.24 -21.72
CA ASN A 153 20.37 -12.28 -21.90
C ASN A 153 21.13 -12.73 -20.63
N GLY A 154 20.43 -13.33 -19.66
CA GLY A 154 21.01 -13.77 -18.40
C GLY A 154 20.96 -12.73 -17.29
N LYS A 155 21.18 -13.21 -16.06
CA LYS A 155 21.19 -12.41 -14.85
C LYS A 155 22.35 -11.42 -14.87
N LEU A 156 22.10 -10.22 -14.38
CA LEU A 156 23.11 -9.22 -14.08
C LEU A 156 23.91 -9.59 -12.82
N PRO A 157 25.16 -9.08 -12.71
CA PRO A 157 25.88 -9.05 -11.44
C PRO A 157 25.01 -8.47 -10.33
N LEU A 158 25.15 -9.02 -9.12
CA LEU A 158 24.28 -8.64 -8.00
C LEU A 158 24.46 -7.18 -7.60
N ASP A 159 25.70 -6.67 -7.62
CA ASP A 159 25.99 -5.27 -7.28
C ASP A 159 25.29 -4.30 -8.24
N ASP A 160 25.26 -4.58 -9.56
CA ASP A 160 24.53 -3.76 -10.54
C ASP A 160 23.02 -3.71 -10.25
N VAL A 161 22.47 -4.82 -9.76
CA VAL A 161 21.04 -4.93 -9.41
C VAL A 161 20.74 -4.14 -8.15
N ILE A 162 21.58 -4.28 -7.12
CA ILE A 162 21.43 -3.55 -5.86
C ILE A 162 21.60 -2.03 -6.09
N GLU A 163 22.63 -1.62 -6.84
CA GLU A 163 22.84 -0.20 -7.15
C GLU A 163 21.61 0.40 -7.83
N LYS A 164 21.07 -0.26 -8.86
CA LYS A 164 19.85 0.18 -9.54
C LYS A 164 18.63 0.20 -8.61
N TYR A 165 18.50 -0.78 -7.73
CA TYR A 165 17.44 -0.80 -6.73
C TYR A 165 17.54 0.39 -5.78
N ILE A 166 18.73 0.72 -5.27
CA ILE A 166 18.96 1.88 -4.40
C ILE A 166 18.61 3.19 -5.13
N ARG A 167 18.98 3.32 -6.41
CA ARG A 167 18.61 4.49 -7.22
C ARG A 167 17.09 4.69 -7.29
N TYR A 168 16.31 3.61 -7.47
CA TYR A 168 14.84 3.69 -7.38
C TYR A 168 14.36 4.00 -5.96
N ALA A 169 15.01 3.44 -4.94
CA ALA A 169 14.67 3.73 -3.54
C ALA A 169 14.87 5.23 -3.22
N ILE A 170 15.93 5.85 -3.74
CA ILE A 170 16.16 7.30 -3.64
C ILE A 170 15.08 8.06 -4.41
N GLU A 171 14.86 7.70 -5.68
CA GLU A 171 13.94 8.41 -6.57
C GLU A 171 12.51 8.47 -6.02
N TYR A 172 12.06 7.38 -5.40
CA TYR A 172 10.72 7.24 -4.84
C TYR A 172 10.66 7.43 -3.32
N ASP A 173 11.68 8.03 -2.70
CA ASP A 173 11.77 8.30 -1.25
C ASP A 173 11.36 7.08 -0.38
N SER A 174 11.89 5.92 -0.75
CA SER A 174 11.55 4.66 -0.11
C SER A 174 12.05 4.61 1.33
N ASN A 175 11.26 3.98 2.20
CA ASN A 175 11.63 3.81 3.59
C ASN A 175 12.94 3.02 3.74
N VAL A 176 13.83 3.51 4.61
CA VAL A 176 15.16 2.92 4.87
C VAL A 176 15.09 1.45 5.29
N TRP A 177 14.10 1.07 6.10
CA TRP A 177 13.96 -0.29 6.61
C TRP A 177 13.52 -1.26 5.52
N ASN A 178 12.62 -0.82 4.66
CA ASN A 178 12.19 -1.61 3.52
C ASN A 178 13.35 -1.79 2.52
N THR A 179 14.04 -0.70 2.18
CA THR A 179 15.20 -0.71 1.29
C THR A 179 16.29 -1.65 1.81
N LYS A 180 16.65 -1.51 3.10
CA LYS A 180 17.59 -2.39 3.78
C LYS A 180 17.16 -3.86 3.72
N TYR A 181 15.91 -4.16 4.08
CA TYR A 181 15.38 -5.51 4.06
C TYR A 181 15.51 -6.17 2.68
N CYS A 182 15.12 -5.45 1.62
CA CYS A 182 15.22 -5.96 0.25
C CYS A 182 16.67 -6.24 -0.16
N ILE A 183 17.60 -5.34 0.14
CA ILE A 183 19.04 -5.56 -0.15
C ILE A 183 19.57 -6.75 0.65
N GLN A 184 19.14 -6.95 1.89
CA GLN A 184 19.52 -8.13 2.67
C GLN A 184 19.02 -9.43 2.04
N GLN A 185 17.80 -9.46 1.49
CA GLN A 185 17.31 -10.63 0.75
C GLN A 185 18.14 -10.89 -0.51
N MET A 186 18.57 -9.83 -1.21
CA MET A 186 19.46 -9.94 -2.38
C MET A 186 20.84 -10.48 -2.02
N LEU A 187 21.43 -9.99 -0.92
CA LEU A 187 22.77 -10.40 -0.46
C LEU A 187 22.81 -11.86 0.01
N GLY A 188 21.72 -12.37 0.62
CA GLY A 188 21.70 -13.74 1.15
C GLY A 188 22.85 -13.97 2.12
N SER A 189 23.76 -14.90 1.81
CA SER A 189 24.95 -15.19 2.64
C SER A 189 26.03 -14.11 2.61
N LEU A 190 26.00 -13.19 1.63
CA LEU A 190 26.94 -12.07 1.55
C LEU A 190 26.72 -11.02 2.65
N GLN A 191 25.68 -11.17 3.47
CA GLN A 191 25.48 -10.37 4.67
C GLN A 191 26.65 -10.52 5.67
N GLU A 192 27.37 -11.64 5.65
CA GLU A 192 28.56 -11.86 6.50
C GLU A 192 29.81 -11.13 6.01
N SER A 193 29.77 -10.52 4.81
CA SER A 193 30.85 -9.67 4.33
C SER A 193 30.96 -8.38 5.14
N GLU A 194 32.10 -7.70 5.07
CA GLU A 194 32.28 -6.39 5.73
C GLU A 194 31.23 -5.38 5.28
N ARG A 195 30.93 -5.31 3.97
CA ARG A 195 29.85 -4.47 3.43
C ARG A 195 28.48 -4.87 3.99
N GLY A 196 28.21 -6.17 4.07
CA GLY A 196 26.98 -6.73 4.60
C GLY A 196 26.75 -6.40 6.09
N LYS A 197 27.79 -6.45 6.91
CA LYS A 197 27.74 -6.05 8.33
C LYS A 197 27.46 -4.56 8.50
N VAL A 198 28.05 -3.70 7.66
CA VAL A 198 27.76 -2.26 7.67
C VAL A 198 26.30 -2.00 7.25
N LEU A 199 25.80 -2.70 6.22
CA LEU A 199 24.38 -2.62 5.86
C LEU A 199 23.47 -3.05 7.02
N LEU A 200 23.84 -4.13 7.72
CA LEU A 200 23.07 -4.64 8.87
C LEU A 200 23.00 -3.62 10.02
N SER A 201 24.03 -2.81 10.24
CA SER A 201 24.02 -1.75 11.25
C SER A 201 23.38 -0.45 10.76
N ALA A 202 23.21 -0.26 9.45
CA ALA A 202 22.66 0.96 8.87
C ALA A 202 21.26 1.31 9.43
N GLN A 203 21.12 2.56 9.90
CA GLN A 203 19.88 3.17 10.41
C GLN A 203 19.39 4.33 9.53
N LYS A 204 20.20 4.74 8.55
CA LYS A 204 20.00 5.91 7.71
C LYS A 204 20.24 5.56 6.24
N MET A 205 19.49 6.20 5.34
CA MET A 205 19.59 5.95 3.90
C MET A 205 20.98 6.34 3.36
N GLU A 206 21.60 7.37 3.94
CA GLU A 206 22.95 7.83 3.62
C GLU A 206 23.97 6.69 3.70
N ILE A 207 23.94 5.92 4.80
CA ILE A 207 24.86 4.79 5.01
C ILE A 207 24.66 3.74 3.92
N ILE A 208 23.40 3.44 3.55
CA ILE A 208 23.09 2.48 2.48
C ILE A 208 23.61 3.00 1.13
N CYS A 209 23.41 4.28 0.84
CA CYS A 209 23.84 4.89 -0.41
C CYS A 209 25.36 4.93 -0.52
N ASP A 210 26.08 5.26 0.56
CA ASP A 210 27.54 5.34 0.58
C ASP A 210 28.18 3.97 0.30
N LEU A 211 27.56 2.86 0.73
CA LEU A 211 28.03 1.50 0.42
C LEU A 211 28.06 1.17 -1.09
N TRP A 212 27.29 1.92 -1.90
CA TRP A 212 27.25 1.81 -3.36
C TRP A 212 27.63 3.13 -4.06
N ASN A 213 28.29 4.06 -3.37
CA ASN A 213 28.72 5.36 -3.92
C ASN A 213 27.58 6.23 -4.48
N LEU A 214 26.40 6.18 -3.86
CA LEU A 214 25.18 6.92 -4.26
C LEU A 214 24.85 8.09 -3.32
N GLY A 215 25.77 8.47 -2.44
CA GLY A 215 25.54 9.53 -1.44
C GLY A 215 25.20 10.88 -2.06
N ASP A 216 25.85 11.25 -3.17
CA ASP A 216 25.58 12.53 -3.84
C ASP A 216 24.21 12.55 -4.52
N LEU A 217 23.80 11.43 -5.14
CA LEU A 217 22.46 11.28 -5.70
C LEU A 217 21.37 11.47 -4.63
N LEU A 218 21.57 10.91 -3.43
CA LEU A 218 20.64 11.11 -2.32
C LEU A 218 20.57 12.58 -1.88
N LYS A 219 21.70 13.29 -1.83
CA LYS A 219 21.72 14.71 -1.46
C LYS A 219 20.95 15.55 -2.47
N GLU A 220 21.19 15.35 -3.76
CA GLU A 220 20.47 16.02 -4.85
C GLU A 220 18.96 15.78 -4.73
N LYS A 221 18.55 14.53 -4.51
CA LYS A 221 17.12 14.20 -4.38
C LYS A 221 16.48 14.84 -3.15
N LYS A 222 17.18 14.89 -2.02
CA LYS A 222 16.67 15.56 -0.81
C LYS A 222 16.49 17.06 -1.02
N GLN A 223 17.40 17.71 -1.73
CA GLN A 223 17.27 19.12 -2.10
C GLN A 223 16.07 19.34 -3.03
N GLU A 224 15.89 18.46 -4.02
CA GLU A 224 14.73 18.48 -4.92
C GLU A 224 13.41 18.38 -4.13
N ILE A 225 13.28 17.37 -3.26
CA ILE A 225 12.07 17.17 -2.44
C ILE A 225 11.81 18.36 -1.52
N HIS A 226 12.86 18.89 -0.88
CA HIS A 226 12.75 20.07 -0.02
C HIS A 226 12.23 21.29 -0.79
N SER A 227 12.82 21.59 -1.95
CA SER A 227 12.39 22.71 -2.79
C SER A 227 10.94 22.57 -3.29
N LYS A 228 10.52 21.35 -3.65
CA LYS A 228 9.14 21.06 -4.04
C LYS A 228 8.17 21.26 -2.88
N SER A 229 8.53 20.80 -1.68
CA SER A 229 7.71 20.98 -0.47
C SER A 229 7.57 22.46 -0.10
N GLU A 230 8.64 23.25 -0.20
CA GLU A 230 8.57 24.69 0.04
C GLU A 230 7.68 25.41 -0.98
N ASN A 231 7.78 25.03 -2.26
CA ASN A 231 6.93 25.59 -3.31
C ASN A 231 5.45 25.23 -3.12
N LEU A 232 5.15 23.99 -2.70
CA LEU A 232 3.77 23.57 -2.41
C LEU A 232 3.18 24.38 -1.26
N LYS A 233 3.93 24.55 -0.17
CA LYS A 233 3.51 25.37 0.97
C LYS A 233 3.22 26.81 0.55
N ARG A 234 4.09 27.41 -0.28
CA ARG A 234 3.86 28.76 -0.80
C ARG A 234 2.61 28.87 -1.67
N LEU A 235 2.26 27.83 -2.42
CA LEU A 235 1.02 27.80 -3.22
C LEU A 235 -0.21 27.68 -2.31
N GLU A 236 -0.16 26.79 -1.32
CA GLU A 236 -1.22 26.65 -0.31
C GLU A 236 -1.43 27.96 0.46
N ASP A 237 -0.35 28.61 0.90
CA ASP A 237 -0.41 29.90 1.60
C ASP A 237 -1.08 30.99 0.70
N ARG A 238 -0.77 31.00 -0.60
CA ARG A 238 -1.39 31.94 -1.56
C ARG A 238 -2.86 31.65 -1.81
N ASP A 239 -3.26 30.39 -1.91
CA ASP A 239 -4.65 30.00 -2.07
C ASP A 239 -5.46 30.37 -0.81
N VAL A 240 -4.90 30.16 0.38
CA VAL A 240 -5.48 30.63 1.66
C VAL A 240 -5.62 32.15 1.66
N GLU A 241 -4.59 32.90 1.27
CA GLU A 241 -4.67 34.37 1.17
C GLU A 241 -5.79 34.83 0.21
N LEU A 242 -5.95 34.16 -0.94
CA LEU A 242 -7.00 34.45 -1.91
C LEU A 242 -8.40 34.16 -1.36
N GLN A 243 -8.57 33.03 -0.67
CA GLN A 243 -9.83 32.66 -0.01
C GLN A 243 -10.18 33.64 1.11
N VAL A 244 -9.21 34.06 1.91
CA VAL A 244 -9.38 35.09 2.95
C VAL A 244 -9.80 36.43 2.33
N ALA A 245 -9.20 36.83 1.21
CA ALA A 245 -9.57 38.05 0.50
C ALA A 245 -11.01 38.00 -0.07
N LEU A 246 -11.42 36.85 -0.63
CA LEU A 246 -12.78 36.63 -1.13
C LEU A 246 -13.82 36.59 0.02
N LYS A 247 -13.44 36.02 1.16
CA LYS A 247 -14.28 35.93 2.35
C LYS A 247 -14.46 37.27 3.06
N ARG A 248 -13.41 38.10 3.13
CA ARG A 248 -13.50 39.50 3.60
C ARG A 248 -14.50 40.32 2.78
N ARG A 249 -14.63 40.04 1.48
CA ARG A 249 -15.66 40.66 0.60
C ARG A 249 -17.08 40.18 0.89
N ARG A 250 -17.27 38.99 1.47
CA ARG A 250 -18.59 38.44 1.82
C ARG A 250 -19.03 38.79 3.26
N ILE A 251 -18.10 38.89 4.20
CA ILE A 251 -18.41 39.12 5.62
C ILE A 251 -18.72 40.59 5.93
N SER A 252 -18.30 41.54 5.09
CA SER A 252 -18.69 42.96 5.26
C SER A 252 -20.20 43.22 5.18
N ASP A 253 -21.00 42.22 4.78
CA ASP A 253 -22.47 42.32 4.71
C ASP A 253 -23.21 41.84 6.00
N GLU A 254 -22.54 41.25 7.00
CA GLU A 254 -23.20 40.83 8.26
C GLU A 254 -22.41 41.23 9.53
N ASN A 255 -23.09 41.77 10.55
CA ASN A 255 -22.53 42.15 11.86
C ASN A 255 -21.98 40.92 12.65
N ILE A 256 -20.82 40.40 12.27
CA ILE A 256 -20.10 39.30 12.93
C ILE A 256 -18.73 39.80 13.38
N HIS A 257 -18.38 39.57 14.65
CA HIS A 257 -17.08 39.94 15.19
C HIS A 257 -16.05 38.84 14.92
N GLU A 258 -15.06 39.15 14.08
CA GLU A 258 -13.94 38.25 13.84
C GLU A 258 -12.86 38.42 14.92
N VAL A 259 -12.40 37.30 15.46
CA VAL A 259 -11.31 37.27 16.45
C VAL A 259 -10.12 36.50 15.86
N ASP A 260 -8.93 37.10 15.93
CA ASP A 260 -7.69 36.53 15.41
C ASP A 260 -7.07 35.57 16.44
N VAL A 261 -7.66 34.37 16.57
CA VAL A 261 -7.25 33.35 17.54
C VAL A 261 -7.19 31.98 16.85
N LYS A 262 -6.01 31.34 16.93
CA LYS A 262 -5.78 29.98 16.44
C LYS A 262 -5.91 28.97 17.58
N PHE A 263 -6.74 27.94 17.39
CA PHE A 263 -6.78 26.81 18.32
C PHE A 263 -5.64 25.84 18.02
N LEU A 264 -4.66 25.75 18.93
CA LEU A 264 -3.64 24.72 18.92
C LEU A 264 -3.83 23.83 20.14
N ARG A 265 -4.16 22.54 19.94
CA ARG A 265 -4.47 21.61 21.03
C ARG A 265 -3.36 21.53 22.09
N SER A 266 -2.10 21.73 21.69
CA SER A 266 -0.92 21.74 22.57
C SER A 266 -0.93 22.86 23.60
N ASN A 267 -1.70 23.93 23.38
CA ASN A 267 -1.68 25.13 24.23
C ASN A 267 -2.69 25.05 25.39
N TYR A 268 -3.46 23.95 25.50
CA TYR A 268 -4.52 23.79 26.48
C TYR A 268 -4.35 22.49 27.28
N GLY A 269 -4.68 22.53 28.58
CA GLY A 269 -4.76 21.34 29.43
C GLY A 269 -5.87 20.37 28.99
N MET A 270 -6.04 19.24 29.69
CA MET A 270 -7.17 18.34 29.44
C MET A 270 -8.51 18.96 29.87
N ASP A 271 -8.51 19.79 30.92
CA ASP A 271 -9.72 20.36 31.52
C ASP A 271 -9.99 21.82 31.10
N ASP A 272 -9.01 22.53 30.54
CA ASP A 272 -9.07 23.95 30.15
C ASP A 272 -9.32 24.16 28.65
N LEU A 273 -10.14 23.32 28.02
CA LEU A 273 -10.49 23.52 26.61
C LEU A 273 -11.34 24.79 26.44
N PRO A 274 -11.22 25.52 25.31
CA PRO A 274 -11.94 26.78 25.10
C PRO A 274 -13.45 26.71 25.31
N LYS A 275 -14.07 25.58 24.94
CA LYS A 275 -15.51 25.36 25.18
C LYS A 275 -15.83 25.23 26.67
N SER A 276 -14.98 24.58 27.45
CA SER A 276 -15.11 24.45 28.90
C SER A 276 -14.95 25.81 29.59
N VAL A 277 -13.94 26.59 29.17
CA VAL A 277 -13.70 27.95 29.68
C VAL A 277 -14.89 28.86 29.39
N LEU A 278 -15.39 28.88 28.15
CA LEU A 278 -16.57 29.67 27.77
C LEU A 278 -17.81 29.24 28.56
N TRP A 279 -17.99 27.93 28.76
CA TRP A 279 -19.12 27.39 29.52
C TRP A 279 -19.10 27.83 30.98
N ASN A 280 -17.93 27.78 31.63
CA ASN A 280 -17.78 28.25 33.01
C ASN A 280 -18.05 29.75 33.13
N TRP A 281 -17.51 30.56 32.21
CA TRP A 281 -17.77 32.00 32.20
C TRP A 281 -19.25 32.33 32.02
N ILE A 282 -19.97 31.60 31.16
CA ILE A 282 -21.42 31.76 30.96
C ILE A 282 -22.19 31.46 32.24
N LEU A 283 -21.83 30.39 32.97
CA LEU A 283 -22.44 30.05 34.25
C LEU A 283 -22.15 31.08 35.34
N GLU A 284 -20.92 31.57 35.42
CA GLU A 284 -20.51 32.59 36.41
C GLU A 284 -21.21 33.94 36.20
N ASN A 285 -21.63 34.25 34.97
CA ASN A 285 -22.22 35.54 34.60
C ASN A 285 -23.74 35.44 34.33
N ASP A 286 -24.37 34.31 34.62
CA ASP A 286 -25.81 34.04 34.42
C ASP A 286 -26.30 34.37 33.01
N LEU A 287 -25.53 33.94 32.00
CA LEU A 287 -25.83 34.18 30.59
C LEU A 287 -26.52 32.98 29.94
N ASP A 288 -27.25 33.25 28.85
CA ASP A 288 -27.83 32.20 28.01
C ASP A 288 -26.76 31.30 27.39
N LYS A 289 -27.14 30.05 27.15
CA LYS A 289 -26.26 29.06 26.54
C LYS A 289 -25.80 29.51 25.15
N PRO A 290 -24.52 29.30 24.81
CA PRO A 290 -23.97 29.72 23.53
C PRO A 290 -24.56 28.87 22.40
N VAL A 291 -24.92 29.49 21.29
CA VAL A 291 -25.41 28.80 20.09
C VAL A 291 -24.28 28.66 19.09
N TYR A 292 -24.04 27.43 18.62
CA TYR A 292 -23.00 27.12 17.64
C TYR A 292 -23.63 26.76 16.30
N ASN A 293 -23.33 27.55 15.27
CA ASN A 293 -23.65 27.21 13.88
C ASN A 293 -22.35 26.81 13.19
N THR A 294 -22.23 25.56 12.77
CA THR A 294 -21.04 25.05 12.08
C THR A 294 -21.40 24.59 10.69
N GLU A 295 -20.71 25.14 9.70
CA GLU A 295 -20.87 24.79 8.30
C GLU A 295 -19.58 24.14 7.79
N GLN A 296 -19.74 23.07 7.01
CA GLN A 296 -18.62 22.39 6.35
C GLN A 296 -18.47 22.94 4.93
N TYR A 297 -17.25 23.41 4.62
CA TYR A 297 -16.85 23.84 3.29
C TYR A 297 -15.70 22.93 2.82
N GLU A 298 -16.01 22.03 1.88
CA GLU A 298 -15.10 20.99 1.39
C GLU A 298 -14.50 20.13 2.53
N LYS A 299 -13.19 20.28 2.81
CA LYS A 299 -12.46 19.58 3.89
C LYS A 299 -12.30 20.41 5.16
N SER A 300 -12.92 21.58 5.25
CA SER A 300 -12.81 22.53 6.36
C SER A 300 -14.15 22.75 7.06
N PHE A 301 -14.10 23.14 8.33
CA PHE A 301 -15.27 23.50 9.14
C PHE A 301 -15.13 24.94 9.60
N GLN A 302 -16.21 25.71 9.47
CA GLN A 302 -16.31 27.04 10.06
C GLN A 302 -17.43 27.05 11.09
N SER A 303 -17.13 27.55 12.29
CA SER A 303 -18.12 27.75 13.34
C SER A 303 -18.32 29.24 13.62
N VAL A 304 -19.58 29.66 13.72
CA VAL A 304 -20.00 30.94 14.30
C VAL A 304 -20.65 30.63 15.64
N ILE A 305 -20.19 31.31 16.69
CA ILE A 305 -20.73 31.18 18.03
C ILE A 305 -21.51 32.44 18.35
N THR A 306 -22.74 32.30 18.82
CA THR A 306 -23.53 33.43 19.34
C THR A 306 -23.56 33.36 20.85
N VAL A 307 -23.07 34.42 21.51
CA VAL A 307 -23.06 34.57 22.97
C VAL A 307 -23.72 35.90 23.29
N ASN A 308 -24.79 35.88 24.07
CA ASN A 308 -25.54 37.07 24.46
C ASN A 308 -25.95 37.98 23.28
N GLY A 309 -26.45 37.37 22.19
CA GLY A 309 -26.88 38.07 20.98
C GLY A 309 -25.75 38.55 20.04
N VAL A 310 -24.49 38.42 20.44
CA VAL A 310 -23.33 38.81 19.63
C VAL A 310 -22.71 37.59 18.95
N LYS A 311 -22.47 37.69 17.65
CA LYS A 311 -21.89 36.62 16.83
C LYS A 311 -20.37 36.77 16.74
N TYR A 312 -19.66 35.69 17.00
CA TYR A 312 -18.21 35.59 16.92
C TYR A 312 -17.79 34.46 15.99
N THR A 313 -16.72 34.68 15.22
CA THR A 313 -16.08 33.61 14.45
C THR A 313 -14.57 33.76 14.53
N ASN A 314 -13.86 32.64 14.40
CA ASN A 314 -12.41 32.66 14.38
C ASN A 314 -11.92 33.00 12.97
N ARG A 315 -10.89 33.85 12.90
CA ARG A 315 -10.17 34.11 11.66
C ARG A 315 -9.21 32.95 11.42
N CYS A 316 -9.63 31.96 10.64
CA CYS A 316 -8.74 30.88 10.23
C CYS A 316 -7.67 31.45 9.27
N LEU A 317 -6.43 31.56 9.75
CA LEU A 317 -5.20 31.55 8.95
C LEU A 317 -4.82 30.10 8.64
#